data_AF-A0A0F9H9M9-F1
#
_entry.id   AF-A0A0F9H9M9-F1
#
_cell.length_a   1.000
_cell.length_b   1.000
_cell.length_c   1.000
_cell.angle_alpha   90.00
_cell.angle_beta   90.00
_cell.angle_gamma   90.00
#
_symmetry.space_group_name_H-M   'P 1'
#
loop_
_entity.id
_entity.type
_entity.pdbx_description
1 polymer ?
#
loop_
_entity_poly.entity_id
_entity_poly.type
_entity_poly.pdbx_seq_one_letter_code
_entity_poly.pdbx_strand_id
1 'polypeptide(L)'
;MSNPTGSGWSGAQHTAGIRTDTGATNGTGVEYAAQASTNFGLQAYLQTFDFTGTDVTVKLQESSNDGADAYADITGGGFTQITSGDQHTERIATATNLTVEQFVRAVTITTGGFTAFEFAVMIVRNEAVPVF
;
A
#
# COMPACT_ATOMS: atom_id res chain seq x y z
N MET A 1 -0.96 -23.03 6.78
CA MET A 1 -2.28 -22.40 6.64
C MET A 1 -2.10 -21.27 5.65
N SER A 2 -2.38 -21.52 4.37
CA SER A 2 -2.42 -20.51 3.32
C SER A 2 -3.78 -19.83 3.37
N ASN A 3 -3.84 -18.51 3.17
CA ASN A 3 -5.11 -17.80 2.97
C ASN A 3 -5.25 -17.42 1.48
N PRO A 4 -5.86 -18.28 0.65
CA PRO A 4 -6.28 -17.90 -0.69
C PRO A 4 -7.73 -17.42 -0.62
N THR A 5 -7.99 -16.12 -0.78
CA THR A 5 -9.36 -15.64 -1.00
C THR A 5 -9.39 -14.66 -2.15
N GLY A 6 -9.39 -15.21 -3.37
CA GLY A 6 -9.94 -14.51 -4.52
C GLY A 6 -11.46 -14.37 -4.37
N SER A 7 -11.99 -13.25 -4.89
CA SER A 7 -13.39 -13.03 -5.27
C SER A 7 -14.44 -13.16 -4.15
N GLY A 8 -14.71 -12.05 -3.44
CA GLY A 8 -15.92 -11.93 -2.61
C GLY A 8 -15.93 -10.78 -1.60
N TRP A 9 -14.78 -10.25 -1.22
CA TRP A 9 -14.61 -9.04 -0.43
C TRP A 9 -13.34 -8.37 -0.96
N SER A 10 -13.49 -7.39 -1.85
CA SER A 10 -12.41 -6.90 -2.72
C SER A 10 -11.30 -6.10 -2.01
N GLY A 11 -11.04 -6.33 -0.72
CA GLY A 11 -9.86 -5.82 -0.03
C GLY A 11 -8.90 -6.95 0.30
N ALA A 12 -7.71 -6.94 -0.29
CA ALA A 12 -6.62 -7.80 0.19
C ALA A 12 -5.88 -7.07 1.32
N GLN A 13 -5.59 -7.79 2.40
CA GLN A 13 -4.70 -7.27 3.43
C GLN A 13 -3.28 -7.23 2.85
N HIS A 14 -2.74 -6.03 2.71
CA HIS A 14 -1.48 -5.81 2.00
C HIS A 14 -0.26 -5.91 2.92
N THR A 15 -0.45 -5.64 4.21
CA THR A 15 0.48 -6.02 5.26
C THR A 15 0.03 -7.35 5.87
N ALA A 16 0.96 -8.28 6.14
CA ALA A 16 0.63 -9.51 6.86
C ALA A 16 0.33 -9.19 8.33
N GLY A 17 -0.89 -8.73 8.64
CA GLY A 17 -1.19 -8.17 9.96
C GLY A 17 -0.65 -6.75 10.13
N ILE A 18 -0.19 -6.46 11.35
CA ILE A 18 0.53 -5.24 11.70
C ILE A 18 1.99 -5.44 11.30
N ARG A 19 2.51 -4.55 10.46
CA ARG A 19 3.93 -4.50 10.07
C ARG A 19 4.66 -3.50 10.96
N THR A 20 5.85 -3.87 11.42
CA THR A 20 6.75 -3.00 12.18
C THR A 20 8.00 -2.70 11.35
N ASP A 21 8.28 -1.42 11.15
CA ASP A 21 9.52 -0.94 10.52
C ASP A 21 10.36 -0.16 11.54
N THR A 22 11.69 -0.27 11.44
CA THR A 22 12.66 0.48 12.29
C THR A 22 13.49 1.49 11.49
N GLY A 23 13.10 1.74 10.25
CA GLY A 23 13.69 2.66 9.30
C GLY A 23 13.01 2.50 7.93
N ALA A 24 13.29 3.41 6.98
CA ALA A 24 12.73 3.32 5.64
C ALA A 24 13.08 1.98 4.99
N THR A 25 12.05 1.28 4.49
CA THR A 25 12.24 -0.03 3.88
C THR A 25 11.14 -0.39 2.88
N ASN A 26 11.51 -1.24 1.92
CA ASN A 26 10.59 -1.78 0.94
C ASN A 26 9.85 -2.99 1.53
N GLY A 27 8.54 -3.04 1.34
CA GLY A 27 7.77 -4.26 1.61
C GLY A 27 7.97 -5.33 0.52
N THR A 28 7.42 -6.51 0.78
CA THR A 28 7.29 -7.58 -0.19
C THR A 28 6.19 -7.26 -1.21
N GLY A 29 6.41 -7.63 -2.47
CA GLY A 29 5.36 -7.61 -3.49
C GLY A 29 4.23 -8.59 -3.15
N VAL A 30 3.00 -8.12 -3.24
CA VAL A 30 1.80 -8.97 -3.17
C VAL A 30 1.28 -9.14 -4.58
N GLU A 31 1.22 -10.39 -5.03
CA GLU A 31 0.62 -10.75 -6.30
C GLU A 31 -0.91 -10.75 -6.18
N TYR A 32 -1.57 -10.01 -7.05
CA TYR A 32 -3.01 -10.05 -7.20
C TYR A 32 -3.38 -11.03 -8.34
N ALA A 33 -3.10 -12.31 -8.09
CA ALA A 33 -2.98 -13.43 -9.05
C ALA A 33 -4.23 -13.82 -9.89
N ALA A 34 -5.29 -13.00 -9.92
CA ALA A 34 -6.49 -13.28 -10.71
C ALA A 34 -6.74 -12.27 -11.84
N GLN A 35 -6.03 -11.14 -11.87
CA GLN A 35 -6.23 -10.09 -12.87
C GLN A 35 -4.87 -9.56 -13.32
N ALA A 36 -4.65 -9.58 -14.65
CA ALA A 36 -3.70 -8.67 -15.30
C ALA A 36 -3.97 -7.22 -14.87
N SER A 37 -3.06 -6.30 -15.18
CA SER A 37 -3.17 -4.90 -14.75
C SER A 37 -4.60 -4.35 -14.87
N THR A 38 -5.12 -3.71 -13.83
CA THR A 38 -6.49 -3.17 -13.83
C THR A 38 -6.46 -1.70 -14.20
N ASN A 39 -7.37 -1.24 -15.05
CA ASN A 39 -7.39 0.16 -15.52
C ASN A 39 -8.37 1.04 -14.75
N PHE A 40 -8.72 0.64 -13.52
CA PHE A 40 -9.74 1.31 -12.72
C PHE A 40 -9.19 1.96 -11.44
N GLY A 41 -7.87 2.00 -11.30
CA GLY A 41 -7.19 2.48 -10.10
C GLY A 41 -7.37 1.55 -8.89
N LEU A 42 -7.11 2.09 -7.71
CA LEU A 42 -7.21 1.42 -6.43
C LEU A 42 -7.73 2.37 -5.34
N GLN A 43 -8.20 1.78 -4.26
CA GLN A 43 -8.35 2.44 -2.97
C GLN A 43 -7.40 1.79 -1.98
N ALA A 44 -6.83 2.58 -1.08
CA ALA A 44 -5.99 2.05 -0.02
C ALA A 44 -6.30 2.73 1.31
N TYR A 45 -6.13 1.96 2.38
CA TYR A 45 -6.40 2.38 3.74
C TYR A 45 -5.17 2.14 4.58
N LEU A 46 -4.71 3.18 5.28
CA LEU A 46 -3.62 3.11 6.24
C LEU A 46 -4.22 3.20 7.64
N GLN A 47 -3.84 2.25 8.50
CA GLN A 47 -4.03 2.32 9.94
C GLN A 47 -2.66 2.38 10.60
N THR A 48 -2.44 3.41 11.39
CA THR A 48 -1.23 3.54 12.23
C THR A 48 -1.54 3.06 13.64
N PHE A 49 -0.61 2.35 14.26
CA PHE A 49 -0.72 1.84 15.63
C PHE A 49 0.30 2.49 16.56
N ASP A 50 1.54 2.65 16.10
CA ASP A 50 2.60 3.31 16.85
C ASP A 50 3.59 4.01 15.89
N PHE A 51 4.18 5.11 16.35
CA PHE A 51 5.22 5.83 15.63
C PHE A 51 6.15 6.56 16.58
N THR A 52 7.44 6.23 16.50
CA THR A 52 8.53 6.93 17.18
C THR A 52 9.55 7.38 16.15
N GLY A 53 9.61 8.69 15.90
CA GLY A 53 10.52 9.28 14.91
C GLY A 53 10.23 10.73 14.57
N THR A 54 10.97 11.25 13.59
CA THR A 54 10.78 12.58 13.01
C THR A 54 9.65 12.58 12.00
N ASP A 55 9.75 11.68 11.02
CA ASP A 55 8.75 11.53 9.97
C ASP A 55 8.75 10.13 9.35
N VAL A 56 7.60 9.74 8.81
CA VAL A 56 7.47 8.60 7.91
C VAL A 56 6.36 8.87 6.89
N THR A 57 6.55 8.41 5.66
CA THR A 57 5.49 8.37 4.65
C THR A 57 5.37 6.95 4.12
N VAL A 58 4.13 6.45 4.03
CA VAL A 58 3.83 5.18 3.34
C VAL A 58 3.48 5.49 1.89
N LYS A 59 4.12 4.79 0.96
CA LYS A 59 3.76 4.83 -0.46
C LYS A 59 3.45 3.45 -0.99
N LEU A 60 2.63 3.39 -2.03
CA LEU A 60 2.38 2.18 -2.79
C LEU A 60 3.20 2.20 -4.09
N GLN A 61 3.84 1.08 -4.38
CA GLN A 61 4.60 0.87 -5.61
C GLN A 61 4.10 -0.36 -6.34
N GLU A 62 4.25 -0.36 -7.66
CA GLU A 62 3.83 -1.45 -8.53
C GLU A 62 4.95 -1.97 -9.43
N SER A 63 4.79 -3.21 -9.89
CA SER A 63 5.66 -3.89 -10.85
C SER A 63 4.86 -4.94 -11.61
N SER A 64 5.19 -5.14 -12.89
CA SER A 64 4.56 -6.19 -13.71
C SER A 64 5.02 -7.61 -13.38
N ASN A 65 6.16 -7.80 -12.70
CA ASN A 65 6.77 -9.14 -12.50
C ASN A 65 7.60 -9.27 -11.19
N ASP A 66 7.16 -8.62 -10.11
CA ASP A 66 7.82 -8.66 -8.79
C ASP A 66 9.30 -8.19 -8.76
N GLY A 67 9.65 -7.17 -9.55
CA GLY A 67 10.97 -6.51 -9.46
C GLY A 67 11.97 -6.85 -10.56
N ALA A 68 11.67 -7.76 -11.50
CA ALA A 68 12.46 -7.87 -12.74
C ALA A 68 12.19 -6.68 -13.69
N ASP A 69 10.98 -6.15 -13.61
CA ASP A 69 10.52 -4.82 -13.94
C ASP A 69 10.58 -3.99 -12.65
N ALA A 70 11.24 -2.85 -12.70
CA ALA A 70 11.57 -2.12 -11.50
C ALA A 70 10.30 -1.51 -10.88
N TYR A 71 10.17 -1.64 -9.56
CA TYR A 71 9.04 -1.04 -8.86
C TYR A 71 8.97 0.47 -9.07
N ALA A 72 7.81 0.95 -9.52
CA ALA A 72 7.50 2.37 -9.71
C ALA A 72 6.46 2.85 -8.68
N ASP A 73 6.51 4.13 -8.31
CA ASP A 73 5.47 4.72 -7.44
C ASP A 73 4.12 4.78 -8.17
N ILE A 74 3.07 4.27 -7.53
CA ILE A 74 1.70 4.40 -8.03
C ILE A 74 1.28 5.87 -7.90
N THR A 75 0.83 6.47 -9.01
CA THR A 75 0.36 7.87 -9.00
C THR A 75 -0.86 8.02 -8.09
N GLY A 76 -0.75 8.88 -7.07
CA GLY A 76 -1.79 9.05 -6.03
C GLY A 76 -1.81 7.95 -4.97
N GLY A 77 -0.82 7.03 -4.98
CA GLY A 77 -0.65 5.96 -4.00
C GLY A 77 0.18 6.34 -2.77
N GLY A 78 0.44 7.62 -2.55
CA GLY A 78 1.14 8.12 -1.36
C GLY A 78 0.16 8.57 -0.29
N PHE A 79 0.36 8.09 0.94
CA PHE A 79 -0.34 8.60 2.12
C PHE A 79 0.28 9.93 2.57
N THR A 80 -0.45 10.67 3.39
CA THR A 80 0.04 11.89 4.01
C THR A 80 1.24 11.56 4.92
N GLN A 81 2.28 12.41 4.91
CA GLN A 81 3.43 12.25 5.80
C GLN A 81 2.98 12.33 7.26
N ILE A 82 3.41 11.35 8.05
CA ILE A 82 3.19 11.30 9.49
C ILE A 82 4.39 11.96 10.15
N THR A 83 4.12 13.01 10.93
CA THR A 83 5.07 13.64 11.84
C THR A 83 4.54 13.50 13.26
N SER A 84 5.42 13.46 14.26
CA SER A 84 5.11 13.13 15.66
C SER A 84 3.71 13.55 16.16
N GLY A 85 2.98 12.62 16.79
CA GLY A 85 1.88 12.93 17.71
C GLY A 85 0.49 12.40 17.34
N ASP A 86 0.23 12.09 16.06
CA ASP A 86 -1.11 11.71 15.61
C ASP A 86 -1.16 10.26 15.11
N GLN A 87 -2.14 9.50 15.62
CA GLN A 87 -2.50 8.18 15.09
C GLN A 87 -3.38 8.40 13.86
N HIS A 88 -2.81 8.24 12.68
CA HIS A 88 -3.53 8.47 11.44
C HIS A 88 -4.29 7.22 10.99
N THR A 89 -5.54 7.45 10.63
CA THR A 89 -6.29 6.59 9.71
C THR A 89 -6.53 7.41 8.45
N GLU A 90 -6.16 6.86 7.30
CA GLU A 90 -6.29 7.57 6.04
C GLU A 90 -6.79 6.62 4.96
N ARG A 91 -7.72 7.11 4.14
CA ARG A 91 -8.11 6.47 2.89
C ARG A 91 -7.65 7.33 1.73
N ILE A 92 -6.92 6.72 0.81
CA ILE A 92 -6.59 7.29 -0.49
C ILE A 92 -7.33 6.56 -1.61
N ALA A 93 -7.59 7.26 -2.70
CA ALA A 93 -8.13 6.68 -3.93
C ALA A 93 -7.34 7.26 -5.11
N THR A 94 -6.89 6.38 -6.01
CA THR A 94 -6.21 6.82 -7.24
C THR A 94 -7.22 7.16 -8.33
N ALA A 95 -6.74 7.72 -9.44
CA ALA A 95 -7.60 8.03 -10.58
C ALA A 95 -8.26 6.76 -11.13
N THR A 96 -9.53 6.86 -11.53
CA THR A 96 -10.34 5.72 -12.00
C THR A 96 -9.96 5.22 -13.40
N ASN A 97 -8.97 5.85 -14.05
CA ASN A 97 -8.38 5.44 -15.31
C ASN A 97 -6.90 5.04 -15.17
N LEU A 98 -6.40 4.92 -13.93
CA LEU A 98 -5.04 4.50 -13.66
C LEU A 98 -4.91 2.99 -13.87
N THR A 99 -3.92 2.59 -14.67
CA THR A 99 -3.48 1.20 -14.74
C THR A 99 -2.69 0.87 -13.48
N VAL A 100 -3.11 -0.16 -12.76
CA VAL A 100 -2.38 -0.72 -11.61
C VAL A 100 -1.86 -2.10 -11.96
N GLU A 101 -0.56 -2.33 -11.84
CA GLU A 101 0.09 -3.57 -12.24
C GLU A 101 -0.17 -4.75 -11.28
N GLN A 102 0.34 -5.93 -11.65
CA GLN A 102 0.07 -7.21 -10.98
C GLN A 102 0.61 -7.27 -9.55
N PHE A 103 1.82 -6.76 -9.33
CA PHE A 103 2.48 -6.78 -8.03
C PHE A 103 2.44 -5.40 -7.42
N VAL A 104 1.92 -5.28 -6.20
CA VAL A 104 1.93 -4.03 -5.44
C VAL A 104 2.73 -4.24 -4.15
N ARG A 105 3.45 -3.23 -3.66
CA ARG A 105 4.12 -3.25 -2.36
C ARG A 105 3.91 -1.92 -1.62
N ALA A 106 3.87 -1.99 -0.29
CA ALA A 106 3.94 -0.80 0.55
C ALA A 106 5.40 -0.51 0.93
N VAL A 107 5.83 0.73 0.78
CA VAL A 107 7.18 1.18 1.14
C VAL A 107 7.08 2.31 2.16
N THR A 108 8.00 2.30 3.14
CA THR A 108 8.16 3.40 4.10
C THR A 108 9.35 4.25 3.68
N ILE A 109 9.16 5.56 3.65
CA ILE A 109 10.21 6.54 3.39
C ILE A 109 10.28 7.55 4.53
N THR A 110 11.45 8.15 4.75
CA THR A 110 11.66 9.16 5.77
C THR A 110 12.80 10.08 5.35
N THR A 111 12.78 11.33 5.82
CA THR A 111 13.84 12.32 5.59
C THR A 111 14.63 12.65 6.87
N GLY A 112 13.96 12.63 8.02
CA GLY A 112 14.52 12.87 9.35
C GLY A 112 14.70 11.61 10.20
N GLY A 113 14.27 10.45 9.71
CA GLY A 113 14.45 9.16 10.37
C GLY A 113 13.35 8.82 11.39
N PHE A 114 13.22 7.52 11.68
CA PHE A 114 12.38 6.98 12.73
C PHE A 114 12.98 5.67 13.27
N THR A 115 12.56 5.26 14.47
CA THR A 115 13.05 4.03 15.13
C THR A 115 11.96 2.99 15.36
N ALA A 116 10.69 3.39 15.31
CA ALA A 116 9.56 2.46 15.33
C ALA A 116 8.40 3.02 14.52
N PHE A 117 7.80 2.19 13.67
CA PHE A 117 6.56 2.49 12.97
C PHE A 117 5.74 1.20 12.83
N GLU A 118 4.59 1.15 13.50
CA GLU A 118 3.66 0.03 13.46
C GLU A 118 2.41 0.42 12.67
N PHE A 119 2.11 -0.32 11.60
CA PHE A 119 1.04 0.05 10.69
C PHE A 119 0.44 -1.16 9.97
N ALA A 120 -0.76 -0.97 9.43
CA ALA A 120 -1.36 -1.90 8.49
C ALA A 120 -1.88 -1.17 7.25
N VAL A 121 -1.77 -1.82 6.09
CA VAL A 121 -2.31 -1.30 4.83
C VAL A 121 -3.28 -2.33 4.25
N MET A 122 -4.46 -1.85 3.88
CA MET A 122 -5.43 -2.58 3.06
C MET A 122 -5.46 -1.97 1.67
N ILE A 123 -5.48 -2.80 0.62
CA ILE A 123 -5.63 -2.34 -0.75
C ILE A 123 -6.83 -3.03 -1.40
N VAL A 124 -7.62 -2.22 -2.09
CA VAL A 124 -8.73 -2.61 -2.93
C VAL A 124 -8.37 -2.17 -4.34
N ARG A 125 -7.95 -3.10 -5.21
CA ARG A 125 -7.85 -2.79 -6.65
C ARG A 125 -9.26 -2.80 -7.23
N ASN A 126 -9.59 -1.76 -7.98
CA ASN A 126 -10.92 -1.66 -8.57
C ASN A 126 -10.99 -2.61 -9.79
N GLU A 127 -12.03 -3.45 -9.83
CA GLU A 127 -12.30 -4.37 -10.95
C GLU A 127 -13.18 -3.72 -12.04
N ALA A 128 -13.80 -2.59 -11.70
CA ALA A 128 -14.62 -1.76 -12.58
C ALA A 128 -14.56 -0.30 -12.12
N VAL A 129 -15.05 0.63 -12.95
CA VAL A 129 -15.15 2.06 -12.59
C VAL A 129 -15.96 2.21 -11.28
N PRO A 130 -15.39 2.76 -10.21
CA PRO A 130 -16.12 3.02 -8.98
C PRO A 130 -17.22 4.06 -9.21
N VAL A 131 -18.43 3.78 -8.73
CA VAL A 131 -19.53 4.76 -8.69
C VAL A 131 -19.56 5.31 -7.27
N PHE A 132 -19.29 6.60 -7.11
CA PHE A 132 -19.29 7.30 -5.81
C PHE A 132 -20.59 8.05 -5.59
#